data_AF-A0A914QNP6-F1
#
_entry.id   AF-A0A914QNP6-F1
#
_cell.length_a   1.000
_cell.length_b   1.000
_cell.length_c   1.000
_cell.angle_alpha   90.00
_cell.angle_beta   90.00
_cell.angle_gamma   90.00
#
_symmetry.space_group_name_H-M   'P 1'
#
loop_
_entity.id
_entity.type
_entity.pdbx_description
1 polymer ?
#
loop_
_entity_poly.entity_id
_entity_poly.type
_entity_poly.pdbx_seq_one_letter_code
_entity_poly.pdbx_strand_id
1 'polypeptide(L)'
;MYLLAKLVDYYNNLPTYKKTSDKTGVRSGEVEMSYRTITQDVIGAVNWVHINSGMKDYILQNIEKYIHKADKLRNMMIQLRSAGAKTFLLTNSEYKYTHGVMTYLAGPDWPQLFDIAIVDAKKPQWFMESSLFRQVDTTTGTLKVGMHAGQLKRENVYAGGSCDGLKRLMKFRGKDVLYVGDHTFGDVLRSKKSRGWRTFLVVPELTHELKVWTDRHQLFEQLEIFDAKLGKIYKNLDFCSTNDDQQRASINEAVKAIRAITNEMDQAYGLLGSLFRSGSRTTFFATQVQRYADLYSSTCYNLIHYPKFYFFRAPMMFLPHESTVDHLAKIITQTNVVGSRRPSLCLENIEDNAGHEEKNPPSKNKIEYSEVEENGSKDQFFE
;
A
#
# COMPACT_ATOMS: atom_id res chain seq x y z
N MET A 1 -9.57 14.00 12.31
CA MET A 1 -10.51 13.04 12.94
C MET A 1 -10.81 13.38 14.39
N TYR A 2 -9.81 13.45 15.28
CA TYR A 2 -10.02 13.77 16.70
C TYR A 2 -10.81 15.08 16.94
N LEU A 3 -10.47 16.16 16.23
CA LEU A 3 -11.19 17.43 16.32
C LEU A 3 -12.67 17.31 15.95
N LEU A 4 -13.01 16.55 14.91
CA LEU A 4 -14.41 16.33 14.51
C LEU A 4 -15.19 15.61 15.62
N ALA A 5 -14.61 14.56 16.21
CA ALA A 5 -15.23 13.85 17.32
C ALA A 5 -15.44 14.77 18.53
N LYS A 6 -14.45 15.62 18.85
CA LYS A 6 -14.56 16.60 19.94
C LYS A 6 -15.58 17.69 19.68
N LEU A 7 -15.72 18.18 18.45
CA LEU A 7 -16.74 19.16 18.10
C LEU A 7 -18.15 18.55 18.20
N VAL A 8 -18.33 17.32 17.70
CA VAL A 8 -19.60 16.60 17.82
C VAL A 8 -19.95 16.38 19.30
N ASP A 9 -19.00 15.94 20.11
CA ASP A 9 -19.17 15.78 21.56
C ASP A 9 -19.52 17.10 22.26
N TYR A 10 -18.76 18.16 21.97
CA TYR A 10 -18.98 19.51 22.48
C TYR A 10 -20.40 20.00 22.20
N TYR A 11 -20.82 20.02 20.93
CA TYR A 11 -22.15 20.51 20.55
C TYR A 11 -23.30 19.63 21.06
N ASN A 12 -23.06 18.34 21.28
CA ASN A 12 -24.09 17.43 21.80
C ASN A 12 -24.30 17.56 23.31
N ASN A 13 -23.27 17.96 24.06
CA ASN A 13 -23.31 18.04 25.51
C ASN A 13 -23.62 19.45 26.04
N LEU A 14 -23.57 20.47 25.18
CA LEU A 14 -23.89 21.85 25.55
C LEU A 14 -25.40 22.11 25.56
N PRO A 15 -25.98 22.59 26.68
CA PRO A 15 -27.42 22.82 26.81
C PRO A 15 -27.96 23.90 25.85
N THR A 16 -27.09 24.77 25.36
CA THR A 16 -27.42 25.82 24.38
C THR A 16 -27.82 25.26 23.01
N TYR A 17 -27.27 24.11 22.63
CA TYR A 17 -27.49 23.50 21.33
C TYR A 17 -28.46 22.31 21.46
N LYS A 18 -29.47 22.27 20.58
CA LYS A 18 -30.40 21.14 20.49
C LYS A 18 -30.14 20.37 19.19
N LYS A 19 -30.15 19.05 19.25
CA LYS A 19 -30.08 18.21 18.04
C LYS A 19 -31.29 18.49 17.14
N THR A 20 -31.06 18.56 15.83
CA THR A 20 -32.14 18.69 14.85
C THR A 20 -33.00 17.42 14.84
N SER A 21 -34.27 17.53 14.44
CA SER A 21 -35.22 16.41 14.43
C SER A 21 -34.80 15.28 13.49
N ASP A 22 -34.12 15.61 12.40
CA ASP A 22 -33.56 14.70 11.40
C ASP A 22 -32.19 14.11 11.80
N LYS A 23 -31.63 14.53 12.95
CA LYS A 23 -30.33 14.12 13.48
C LYS A 23 -29.14 14.44 12.56
N THR A 24 -29.28 15.38 11.63
CA THR A 24 -28.21 15.79 10.70
C THR A 24 -27.34 16.94 11.22
N GLY A 25 -27.69 17.53 12.36
CA GLY A 25 -26.94 18.63 12.94
C GLY A 25 -27.42 19.08 14.32
N VAL A 26 -27.06 20.32 14.65
CA VAL A 26 -27.42 21.01 15.89
C VAL A 26 -27.97 22.39 15.58
N ARG A 27 -28.89 22.87 16.41
CA ARG A 27 -29.52 24.19 16.31
C ARG A 27 -29.40 24.95 17.62
N SER A 28 -29.08 26.23 17.54
CA SER A 28 -29.09 27.18 18.65
C SER A 28 -29.87 28.42 18.24
N GLY A 29 -31.09 28.58 18.76
CA GLY A 29 -32.00 29.65 18.34
C GLY A 29 -32.35 29.54 16.86
N GLU A 30 -32.04 30.58 16.09
CA GLU A 30 -32.27 30.67 14.65
C GLU A 30 -31.12 30.09 13.80
N VAL A 31 -29.99 29.73 14.43
CA VAL A 31 -28.81 29.21 13.72
C VAL A 31 -28.83 27.69 13.75
N GLU A 32 -28.80 27.09 12.56
CA GLU A 32 -28.66 25.65 12.38
C GLU A 32 -27.33 25.31 11.72
N MET A 33 -26.64 24.30 12.26
CA MET A 33 -25.37 23.81 11.76
C MET A 33 -25.48 22.31 11.48
N SER A 34 -25.41 21.95 10.21
CA SER A 34 -25.31 20.53 9.82
C SER A 34 -23.91 19.99 10.14
N TYR A 35 -23.81 18.70 10.45
CA TYR A 35 -22.50 18.03 10.61
C TYR A 35 -21.66 18.08 9.32
N ARG A 36 -22.31 18.18 8.16
CA ARG A 36 -21.63 18.38 6.87
C ARG A 36 -20.94 19.74 6.83
N THR A 37 -21.62 20.81 7.22
CA THR A 37 -21.06 22.17 7.26
C THR A 37 -19.90 22.23 8.27
N ILE A 38 -20.08 21.68 9.47
CA ILE A 38 -19.01 21.60 10.48
C ILE A 38 -17.79 20.86 9.91
N THR A 39 -18.01 19.77 9.17
CA THR A 39 -16.91 19.03 8.53
C THR A 39 -16.21 19.88 7.46
N GLN A 40 -16.96 20.62 6.65
CA GLN A 40 -16.40 21.54 5.66
C GLN A 40 -15.58 22.65 6.30
N ASP A 41 -16.06 23.23 7.40
CA ASP A 41 -15.35 24.28 8.14
C ASP A 41 -14.03 23.75 8.72
N VAL A 42 -14.05 22.55 9.30
CA VAL A 42 -12.84 21.89 9.81
C VAL A 42 -11.84 21.62 8.69
N ILE A 43 -12.29 21.09 7.55
CA ILE A 43 -11.43 20.86 6.38
C ILE A 43 -10.86 22.18 5.87
N GLY A 44 -11.69 23.23 5.78
CA GLY A 44 -11.29 24.57 5.39
C GLY A 44 -10.23 25.15 6.33
N ALA A 45 -10.42 25.02 7.63
CA ALA A 45 -9.47 25.47 8.65
C ALA A 45 -8.14 24.72 8.55
N VAL A 46 -8.16 23.39 8.41
CA VAL A 46 -6.93 22.60 8.21
C VAL A 46 -6.20 23.04 6.94
N ASN A 47 -6.92 23.21 5.82
CA ASN A 47 -6.33 23.69 4.58
C ASN A 47 -5.70 25.09 4.74
N TRP A 48 -6.39 26.01 5.42
CA TRP A 48 -5.89 27.35 5.69
C TRP A 48 -4.61 27.30 6.55
N VAL A 49 -4.57 26.45 7.58
CA VAL A 49 -3.37 26.24 8.40
C VAL A 49 -2.20 25.74 7.54
N HIS A 50 -2.43 24.80 6.62
CA HIS A 50 -1.37 24.25 5.78
C HIS A 50 -0.89 25.18 4.65
N ILE A 51 -1.75 26.07 4.14
CA ILE A 51 -1.46 26.89 2.95
C ILE A 51 -1.15 28.34 3.33
N ASN A 52 -1.91 28.94 4.23
CA ASN A 52 -1.91 30.38 4.48
C ASN A 52 -1.35 30.78 5.85
N SER A 53 -1.21 29.84 6.78
CA SER A 53 -0.62 30.13 8.09
C SER A 53 0.90 30.00 8.10
N GLY A 54 1.53 30.45 9.19
CA GLY A 54 2.96 30.28 9.45
C GLY A 54 3.39 28.87 9.89
N MET A 55 2.51 27.85 9.83
CA MET A 55 2.81 26.51 10.34
C MET A 55 4.07 25.91 9.70
N LYS A 56 4.22 26.01 8.37
CA LYS A 56 5.38 25.48 7.65
C LYS A 56 6.68 26.17 8.08
N ASP A 57 6.66 27.50 8.22
CA ASP A 57 7.82 28.26 8.68
C ASP A 57 8.18 27.87 10.13
N TYR A 58 7.18 27.69 11.00
CA TYR A 58 7.38 27.24 12.37
C TYR A 58 7.98 25.82 12.45
N ILE A 59 7.53 24.91 11.59
CA ILE A 59 8.11 23.56 11.47
C ILE A 59 9.56 23.65 11.02
N LEU A 60 9.88 24.46 10.01
CA LEU A 60 11.25 24.62 9.52
C LEU A 60 12.19 25.22 10.58
N GLN A 61 11.70 26.14 11.41
CA GLN A 61 12.46 26.69 12.55
C GLN A 61 12.75 25.65 13.65
N ASN A 62 11.93 24.60 13.75
CA ASN A 62 12.02 23.57 14.79
C ASN A 62 12.07 22.16 14.19
N ILE A 63 12.80 22.01 13.08
CA ILE A 63 12.68 20.84 12.20
C ILE A 63 13.02 19.52 12.88
N GLU A 64 13.98 19.51 13.81
CA GLU A 64 14.42 18.32 14.54
C GLU A 64 13.31 17.72 15.42
N LYS A 65 12.40 18.56 15.91
CA LYS A 65 11.27 18.14 16.74
C LYS A 65 10.17 17.45 15.91
N TYR A 66 9.96 17.91 14.68
CA TYR A 66 8.80 17.51 13.88
C TYR A 66 9.12 16.54 12.75
N ILE A 67 10.39 16.48 12.31
CA ILE A 67 10.82 15.63 11.20
C ILE A 67 11.89 14.66 11.68
N HIS A 68 11.56 13.38 11.64
CA HIS A 68 12.50 12.31 11.93
C HIS A 68 13.61 12.28 10.86
N LYS A 69 14.84 12.60 11.27
CA LYS A 69 16.00 12.51 10.38
C LYS A 69 16.38 11.05 10.16
N ALA A 70 16.50 10.66 8.90
CA ALA A 70 16.99 9.34 8.54
C ALA A 70 18.19 9.51 7.61
N ASP A 71 19.39 9.20 8.11
CA ASP A 71 20.65 9.30 7.37
C ASP A 71 20.77 8.26 6.23
N LYS A 72 19.68 7.54 5.93
CA LYS A 72 19.59 6.52 4.88
C LYS A 72 19.14 7.09 3.53
N LEU A 73 18.49 8.24 3.48
CA LEU A 73 17.94 8.79 2.23
C LEU A 73 19.02 9.02 1.18
N ARG A 74 20.06 9.77 1.53
CA ARG A 74 21.15 10.09 0.58
C ARG A 74 21.79 8.82 0.03
N ASN A 75 22.10 7.87 0.92
CA ASN A 75 22.70 6.59 0.55
C ASN A 75 21.79 5.78 -0.38
N MET A 76 20.49 5.71 -0.08
CA MET A 76 19.50 5.06 -0.94
C MET A 76 19.48 5.66 -2.35
N MET A 77 19.44 6.99 -2.46
CA MET A 77 19.39 7.69 -3.75
C MET A 77 20.65 7.44 -4.57
N ILE A 78 21.83 7.47 -3.92
CA ILE A 78 23.12 7.16 -4.57
C ILE A 78 23.12 5.70 -5.06
N GLN A 79 22.66 4.75 -4.26
CA GLN A 79 22.61 3.35 -4.64
C GLN A 79 21.66 3.10 -5.82
N LEU A 80 20.46 3.68 -5.80
CA LEU A 80 19.51 3.60 -6.92
C LEU A 80 20.12 4.14 -8.21
N ARG A 81 20.79 5.29 -8.13
CA ARG A 81 21.49 5.88 -9.27
C ARG A 81 22.63 5.00 -9.77
N SER A 82 23.45 4.46 -8.88
CA SER A 82 24.55 3.54 -9.24
C SER A 82 24.02 2.25 -9.90
N ALA A 83 22.75 1.90 -9.69
CA ALA A 83 22.08 0.80 -10.35
C ALA A 83 21.53 1.16 -11.75
N GLY A 84 21.71 2.40 -12.21
CA GLY A 84 21.18 2.88 -13.48
C GLY A 84 19.71 3.32 -13.41
N ALA A 85 19.10 3.35 -12.22
CA ALA A 85 17.73 3.83 -12.06
C ALA A 85 17.70 5.37 -12.20
N LYS A 86 16.75 5.86 -12.99
CA LYS A 86 16.40 7.28 -13.02
C LYS A 86 15.47 7.59 -11.85
N THR A 87 15.72 8.71 -11.19
CA THR A 87 15.06 9.10 -9.95
C THR A 87 14.32 10.41 -10.14
N PHE A 88 13.12 10.52 -9.56
CA PHE A 88 12.40 11.79 -9.56
C PHE A 88 11.69 12.03 -8.24
N LEU A 89 11.57 13.30 -7.87
CA LEU A 89 10.75 13.78 -6.77
C LEU A 89 9.46 14.38 -7.33
N LEU A 90 8.31 14.03 -6.75
CA LEU A 90 7.00 14.57 -7.11
C LEU A 90 6.19 14.85 -5.85
N THR A 91 6.13 16.12 -5.44
CA THR A 91 5.48 16.55 -4.20
C THR A 91 4.41 17.61 -4.44
N ASN A 92 3.38 17.62 -3.57
CA ASN A 92 2.35 18.65 -3.55
C ASN A 92 2.80 19.92 -2.81
N SER A 93 3.90 19.86 -2.07
CA SER A 93 4.43 21.00 -1.32
C SER A 93 5.10 22.01 -2.24
N GLU A 94 5.09 23.30 -1.86
CA GLU A 94 5.84 24.33 -2.57
C GLU A 94 7.37 24.18 -2.40
N TYR A 95 8.12 24.88 -3.25
CA TYR A 95 9.57 24.80 -3.26
C TYR A 95 10.22 25.18 -1.92
N LYS A 96 9.83 26.31 -1.31
CA LYS A 96 10.46 26.80 -0.06
C LYS A 96 10.42 25.74 1.04
N TYR A 97 9.26 25.15 1.26
CA TYR A 97 9.08 24.10 2.26
C TYR A 97 9.84 22.81 1.87
N THR A 98 9.71 22.37 0.62
CA THR A 98 10.41 21.19 0.10
C THR A 98 11.92 21.35 0.25
N HIS A 99 12.47 22.51 -0.10
CA HIS A 99 13.89 22.81 0.01
C HIS A 99 14.36 22.76 1.46
N GLY A 100 13.63 23.39 2.40
CA GLY A 100 13.98 23.34 3.82
C GLY A 100 14.00 21.92 4.39
N VAL A 101 12.96 21.12 4.10
CA VAL A 101 12.87 19.73 4.57
C VAL A 101 13.93 18.84 3.94
N MET A 102 14.12 18.93 2.61
CA MET A 102 15.10 18.09 1.91
C MET A 102 16.54 18.47 2.26
N THR A 103 16.82 19.76 2.50
CA THR A 103 18.14 20.20 2.99
C THR A 103 18.48 19.56 4.34
N TYR A 104 17.50 19.47 5.25
CA TYR A 104 17.68 18.78 6.53
C TYR A 104 17.88 17.26 6.39
N LEU A 105 17.14 16.61 5.49
CA LEU A 105 17.18 15.16 5.30
C LEU A 105 18.39 14.66 4.49
N ALA A 106 18.80 15.40 3.47
CA ALA A 106 19.75 14.94 2.45
C ALA A 106 20.91 15.90 2.17
N GLY A 107 20.90 17.10 2.74
CA GLY A 107 21.89 18.14 2.49
C GLY A 107 21.44 19.18 1.46
N PRO A 108 22.13 20.34 1.37
CA PRO A 108 21.75 21.45 0.49
C PRO A 108 21.81 21.10 -1.00
N ASP A 109 22.60 20.09 -1.36
CA ASP A 109 22.75 19.54 -2.71
C ASP A 109 21.65 18.52 -3.07
N TRP A 110 20.59 18.38 -2.27
CA TRP A 110 19.52 17.41 -2.51
C TRP A 110 18.93 17.42 -3.93
N PRO A 111 18.81 18.56 -4.68
CA PRO A 111 18.28 18.51 -6.04
C PRO A 111 19.13 17.65 -6.96
N GLN A 112 20.43 17.54 -6.68
CA GLN A 112 21.37 16.70 -7.43
C GLN A 112 21.14 15.20 -7.17
N LEU A 113 20.40 14.81 -6.13
CA LEU A 113 20.05 13.40 -5.85
C LEU A 113 18.93 12.89 -6.75
N PHE A 114 18.23 13.78 -7.44
CA PHE A 114 17.14 13.44 -8.35
C PHE A 114 17.52 13.82 -9.78
N ASP A 115 17.09 13.03 -10.75
CA ASP A 115 17.21 13.42 -12.16
C ASP A 115 16.18 14.51 -12.51
N ILE A 116 15.01 14.48 -11.86
CA ILE A 116 13.96 15.50 -11.96
C ILE A 116 13.34 15.76 -10.59
N ALA A 117 13.21 17.02 -10.19
CA ALA A 117 12.42 17.40 -9.02
C ALA A 117 11.21 18.25 -9.43
N ILE A 118 10.01 17.84 -9.02
CA ILE A 118 8.74 18.51 -9.28
C ILE A 118 8.04 18.83 -7.96
N VAL A 119 7.79 20.12 -7.72
CA VAL A 119 7.03 20.67 -6.61
C VAL A 119 5.65 21.12 -7.08
N ASP A 120 4.75 21.50 -6.15
CA ASP A 120 3.41 21.99 -6.47
C ASP A 120 2.63 21.10 -7.47
N ALA A 121 2.78 19.78 -7.34
CA ALA A 121 2.23 18.83 -8.31
C ALA A 121 0.69 18.81 -8.35
N LYS A 122 0.02 19.15 -7.24
CA LYS A 122 -1.45 19.08 -7.10
C LYS A 122 -2.03 17.68 -7.39
N LYS A 123 -1.37 16.63 -6.92
CA LYS A 123 -1.92 15.26 -6.92
C LYS A 123 -3.26 15.26 -6.15
N PRO A 124 -4.32 14.60 -6.65
CA PRO A 124 -4.33 13.63 -7.76
C PRO A 124 -4.52 14.23 -9.16
N GLN A 125 -4.80 15.53 -9.30
CA GLN A 125 -5.05 16.17 -10.60
C GLN A 125 -3.88 16.00 -11.55
N TRP A 126 -2.64 15.99 -11.05
CA TRP A 126 -1.42 15.74 -11.82
C TRP A 126 -1.45 14.48 -12.70
N PHE A 127 -2.16 13.43 -12.26
CA PHE A 127 -2.28 12.17 -13.00
C PHE A 127 -3.38 12.20 -14.05
N MET A 128 -4.33 13.13 -13.95
CA MET A 128 -5.54 13.20 -14.77
C MET A 128 -5.51 14.34 -15.78
N GLU A 129 -5.08 15.52 -15.35
CA GLU A 129 -5.13 16.75 -16.12
C GLU A 129 -3.76 17.08 -16.72
N SER A 130 -3.77 17.62 -17.93
CA SER A 130 -2.57 18.14 -18.57
C SER A 130 -2.30 19.57 -18.11
N SER A 131 -1.44 19.72 -17.12
CA SER A 131 -0.82 21.00 -16.77
C SER A 131 0.61 21.10 -17.32
N LEU A 132 1.08 22.34 -17.45
CA LEU A 132 2.38 22.70 -18.00
C LEU A 132 3.41 22.85 -16.90
N PHE A 133 4.67 22.53 -17.21
CA PHE A 133 5.76 22.74 -16.28
C PHE A 133 6.17 24.21 -16.23
N ARG A 134 6.43 24.71 -15.02
CA ARG A 134 7.16 25.96 -14.80
C ARG A 134 8.50 25.63 -14.16
N GLN A 135 9.53 26.44 -14.44
CA GLN A 135 10.82 26.29 -13.78
C GLN A 135 10.82 27.13 -12.50
N VAL A 136 11.33 26.57 -11.41
CA VAL A 136 11.58 27.29 -10.17
C VAL A 136 12.95 27.96 -10.26
N ASP A 137 13.04 29.23 -9.90
CA ASP A 137 14.31 29.87 -9.58
C ASP A 137 14.74 29.43 -8.18
N THR A 138 15.79 28.62 -8.10
CA THR A 138 16.27 28.04 -6.85
C THR A 138 16.85 29.09 -5.89
N THR A 139 17.25 30.27 -6.40
CA THR A 139 17.82 31.36 -5.60
C THR A 139 16.73 32.14 -4.87
N THR A 140 15.66 32.51 -5.58
CA THR A 140 14.54 33.29 -5.02
C THR A 140 13.40 32.41 -4.50
N GLY A 141 13.35 31.15 -4.91
CA GLY A 141 12.25 30.22 -4.67
C GLY A 141 10.97 30.52 -5.45
N THR A 142 11.02 31.48 -6.37
CA THR A 142 9.87 31.92 -7.17
C THR A 142 9.75 31.14 -8.48
N LEU A 143 8.55 31.13 -9.06
CA LEU A 143 8.34 30.54 -10.38
C LEU A 143 8.82 31.51 -11.45
N LYS A 144 9.70 31.05 -12.34
CA LYS A 144 10.08 31.80 -13.54
C LYS A 144 8.84 32.07 -14.39
N VAL A 145 8.76 33.28 -14.91
CA VAL A 145 7.66 33.70 -15.79
C VAL A 145 7.75 32.92 -17.10
N GLY A 146 6.62 32.33 -17.52
CA GLY A 146 6.51 31.57 -18.76
C GLY A 146 6.43 30.06 -18.56
N MET A 147 6.33 29.36 -19.68
CA MET A 147 6.22 27.90 -19.74
C MET A 147 7.59 27.28 -20.02
N HIS A 148 7.92 26.19 -19.32
CA HIS A 148 9.11 25.41 -19.66
C HIS A 148 8.81 24.49 -20.85
N ALA A 149 9.24 24.91 -22.04
CA ALA A 149 9.09 24.13 -23.28
C ALA A 149 10.31 23.26 -23.61
N GLY A 150 11.42 23.43 -22.88
CA GLY A 150 12.66 22.70 -23.12
C GLY A 150 12.67 21.30 -22.50
N GLN A 151 13.75 20.55 -22.75
CA GLN A 151 14.00 19.30 -22.02
C GLN A 151 14.14 19.57 -20.52
N LEU A 152 13.68 18.63 -19.68
CA LEU A 152 13.90 18.70 -18.24
C LEU A 152 15.38 18.38 -18.00
N LYS A 153 16.11 19.37 -17.48
CA LYS A 153 17.51 19.23 -17.16
C LYS A 153 17.63 18.84 -15.70
N ARG A 154 18.67 18.05 -15.41
CA ARG A 154 19.05 17.71 -14.05
C ARG A 154 19.35 18.96 -13.24
N GLU A 155 19.22 18.85 -11.92
CA GLU A 155 19.48 19.92 -10.93
C GLU A 155 18.48 21.08 -10.94
N ASN A 156 17.70 21.22 -12.03
CA ASN A 156 16.58 22.14 -12.06
C ASN A 156 15.38 21.57 -11.32
N VAL A 157 14.67 22.47 -10.64
CA VAL A 157 13.40 22.18 -9.99
C VAL A 157 12.27 22.76 -10.82
N TYR A 158 11.22 21.97 -10.97
CA TYR A 158 10.03 22.30 -11.75
C TYR A 158 8.81 22.36 -10.86
N ALA A 159 7.78 23.09 -11.27
CA ALA A 159 6.51 23.17 -10.56
C ALA A 159 5.34 22.76 -11.47
N GLY A 160 4.38 22.03 -10.90
CA GLY A 160 3.17 21.58 -11.58
C GLY A 160 3.44 20.51 -12.64
N GLY A 161 3.03 20.78 -13.88
CA GLY A 161 3.11 19.81 -14.97
C GLY A 161 2.09 18.68 -14.87
N SER A 162 2.35 17.60 -15.61
CA SER A 162 1.46 16.44 -15.69
C SER A 162 2.24 15.17 -15.94
N CYS A 163 1.60 14.03 -15.66
CA CYS A 163 2.17 12.71 -15.95
C CYS A 163 2.50 12.53 -17.44
N ASP A 164 1.67 13.04 -18.36
CA ASP A 164 1.92 12.98 -19.81
C ASP A 164 3.11 13.84 -20.22
N GLY A 165 3.25 15.02 -19.61
CA GLY A 165 4.42 15.85 -19.78
C GLY A 165 5.68 15.12 -19.35
N LEU A 166 5.68 14.53 -18.14
CA LEU A 166 6.84 13.79 -17.62
C LEU A 166 7.18 12.57 -18.50
N LYS A 167 6.17 11.81 -18.95
CA LYS A 167 6.34 10.66 -19.83
C LYS A 167 6.99 11.05 -21.16
N ARG A 168 6.57 12.16 -21.79
CA ARG A 168 7.18 12.68 -23.01
C ARG A 168 8.65 13.05 -22.82
N LEU A 169 8.98 13.62 -21.66
CA LEU A 169 10.31 14.15 -21.36
C LEU A 169 11.30 13.05 -20.96
N MET A 170 10.86 12.08 -20.15
CA MET A 170 11.71 10.99 -19.65
C MET A 170 11.65 9.71 -20.50
N LYS A 171 10.69 9.59 -21.41
CA LYS A 171 10.51 8.47 -22.35
C LYS A 171 10.44 7.09 -21.65
N PHE A 172 9.60 6.96 -20.63
CA PHE A 172 9.34 5.68 -19.95
C PHE A 172 7.94 5.12 -20.28
N ARG A 173 7.75 3.82 -20.04
CA ARG A 173 6.42 3.19 -20.00
C ARG A 173 5.96 3.08 -18.55
N GLY A 174 4.64 2.96 -18.32
CA GLY A 174 4.09 2.92 -16.97
C GLY A 174 4.74 1.85 -16.09
N LYS A 175 4.90 0.63 -16.63
CA LYS A 175 5.50 -0.51 -15.91
C LYS A 175 6.98 -0.33 -15.56
N ASP A 176 7.66 0.64 -16.16
CA ASP A 176 9.07 0.95 -15.88
C ASP A 176 9.23 1.87 -14.65
N VAL A 177 8.12 2.39 -14.09
CA VAL A 177 8.11 3.32 -12.95
C VAL A 177 7.63 2.61 -11.70
N LEU A 178 8.44 2.68 -10.63
CA LEU A 178 8.03 2.38 -9.26
C LEU A 178 7.79 3.71 -8.52
N TYR A 179 6.53 4.00 -8.20
CA TYR A 179 6.16 5.22 -7.47
C TYR A 179 5.95 4.92 -6.00
N VAL A 180 6.70 5.63 -5.15
CA VAL A 180 6.68 5.49 -3.70
C VAL A 180 5.89 6.65 -3.11
N GLY A 181 4.87 6.35 -2.31
CA GLY A 181 4.04 7.36 -1.66
C GLY A 181 3.27 6.79 -0.48
N ASP A 182 2.69 7.67 0.34
CA ASP A 182 1.90 7.35 1.53
C ASP A 182 0.39 7.48 1.28
N HIS A 183 -0.01 8.30 0.31
CA HIS A 183 -1.42 8.55 0.05
C HIS A 183 -2.04 7.46 -0.85
N THR A 184 -2.83 6.55 -0.25
CA THR A 184 -3.45 5.42 -0.98
C THR A 184 -4.26 5.86 -2.19
N PHE A 185 -5.00 6.96 -2.10
CA PHE A 185 -5.82 7.45 -3.21
C PHE A 185 -4.99 8.27 -4.20
N GLY A 186 -4.33 9.32 -3.72
CA GLY A 186 -3.65 10.29 -4.58
C GLY A 186 -2.44 9.73 -5.29
N ASP A 187 -1.69 8.86 -4.63
CA ASP A 187 -0.39 8.40 -5.12
C ASP A 187 -0.47 6.99 -5.68
N VAL A 188 -1.16 6.07 -5.00
CA VAL A 188 -1.17 4.65 -5.37
C VAL A 188 -2.31 4.32 -6.33
N LEU A 189 -3.56 4.58 -5.95
CA LEU A 189 -4.73 4.22 -6.75
C LEU A 189 -4.72 4.90 -8.12
N ARG A 190 -4.45 6.21 -8.16
CA ARG A 190 -4.48 6.99 -9.41
C ARG A 190 -3.30 6.68 -10.34
N SER A 191 -2.10 6.51 -9.81
CA SER A 191 -0.94 6.14 -10.64
C SER A 191 -1.11 4.74 -11.24
N LYS A 192 -1.63 3.76 -10.48
CA LYS A 192 -1.86 2.41 -10.98
C LYS A 192 -3.00 2.34 -11.99
N LYS A 193 -4.19 2.87 -11.65
CA LYS A 193 -5.36 2.80 -12.55
C LYS A 193 -5.19 3.61 -13.83
N SER A 194 -4.71 4.85 -13.72
CA SER A 194 -4.68 5.76 -14.86
C SER A 194 -3.44 5.58 -15.73
N ARG A 195 -2.32 5.12 -15.16
CA ARG A 195 -1.01 5.15 -15.85
C ARG A 195 -0.27 3.81 -15.87
N GLY A 196 -0.76 2.80 -15.14
CA GLY A 196 -0.13 1.48 -15.06
C GLY A 196 1.25 1.50 -14.39
N TRP A 197 1.47 2.45 -13.48
CA TRP A 197 2.70 2.53 -12.69
C TRP A 197 2.74 1.40 -11.66
N ARG A 198 3.95 0.91 -11.37
CA ARG A 198 4.17 0.05 -10.21
C ARG A 198 4.16 0.91 -8.96
N THR A 199 3.63 0.39 -7.86
CA THR A 199 3.35 1.19 -6.66
C THR A 199 3.97 0.59 -5.41
N PHE A 200 4.59 1.46 -4.61
CA PHE A 200 5.07 1.15 -3.27
C PHE A 200 4.36 2.06 -2.27
N LEU A 201 3.55 1.48 -1.39
CA LEU A 201 2.85 2.23 -0.35
C LEU A 201 3.68 2.25 0.94
N VAL A 202 3.97 3.45 1.45
CA VAL A 202 4.56 3.64 2.77
C VAL A 202 3.44 3.79 3.79
N VAL A 203 3.42 2.94 4.81
CA VAL A 203 2.43 2.98 5.91
C VAL A 203 3.17 3.08 7.24
N PRO A 204 3.51 4.28 7.74
CA PRO A 204 4.32 4.45 8.95
C PRO A 204 3.78 3.71 10.17
N GLU A 205 2.46 3.67 10.34
CA GLU A 205 1.73 3.00 11.42
C GLU A 205 1.96 1.49 11.45
N LEU A 206 2.40 0.90 10.33
CA LEU A 206 2.65 -0.54 10.22
C LEU A 206 3.67 -1.04 11.24
N THR A 207 4.62 -0.21 11.67
CA THR A 207 5.61 -0.58 12.71
C THR A 207 4.93 -0.88 14.05
N HIS A 208 3.97 -0.04 14.44
CA HIS A 208 3.20 -0.23 15.65
C HIS A 208 2.22 -1.40 15.50
N GLU A 209 1.55 -1.48 14.35
CA GLU A 209 0.61 -2.56 14.02
C GLU A 209 1.28 -3.95 14.10
N LEU A 210 2.48 -4.11 13.55
CA LEU A 210 3.23 -5.37 13.59
C LEU A 210 3.62 -5.77 15.02
N LYS A 211 3.96 -4.79 15.85
CA LYS A 211 4.26 -5.03 17.27
C LYS A 211 3.02 -5.56 18.00
N VAL A 212 1.89 -4.86 17.90
CA VAL A 212 0.63 -5.26 18.55
C VAL A 212 0.15 -6.61 18.01
N TRP A 213 0.26 -6.83 16.70
CA TRP A 213 -0.10 -8.10 16.06
C TRP A 213 0.69 -9.28 16.62
N THR A 214 2.00 -9.10 16.83
CA THR A 214 2.87 -10.14 17.40
C THR A 214 2.55 -10.36 18.88
N ASP A 215 2.42 -9.29 19.66
CA ASP A 215 2.19 -9.36 21.11
C ASP A 215 0.81 -9.97 21.47
N ARG A 216 -0.20 -9.76 20.62
CA ARG A 216 -1.60 -10.17 20.86
C ARG A 216 -2.10 -11.24 19.90
N HIS A 217 -1.20 -11.97 19.23
CA HIS A 217 -1.54 -13.01 18.25
C HIS A 217 -2.54 -14.05 18.79
N GLN A 218 -2.44 -14.39 20.07
CA GLN A 218 -3.32 -15.35 20.75
C GLN A 218 -4.82 -14.96 20.68
N LEU A 219 -5.13 -13.66 20.73
CA LEU A 219 -6.53 -13.20 20.61
C LEU A 219 -7.08 -13.48 19.21
N PHE A 220 -6.23 -13.37 18.19
CA PHE A 220 -6.60 -13.66 16.82
C PHE A 220 -6.83 -15.17 16.60
N GLU A 221 -5.96 -16.02 17.15
CA GLU A 221 -6.14 -17.49 17.11
C GLU A 221 -7.46 -17.90 17.81
N GLN A 222 -7.77 -17.28 18.96
CA GLN A 222 -9.05 -17.52 19.63
C GLN A 222 -10.24 -17.10 18.76
N LEU A 223 -10.15 -15.95 18.10
CA LEU A 223 -11.18 -15.48 17.18
C LEU A 223 -11.42 -16.47 16.04
N GLU A 224 -10.36 -17.00 15.42
CA GLU A 224 -10.47 -18.04 14.37
C GLU A 224 -11.13 -19.32 14.89
N ILE A 225 -10.81 -19.75 16.12
CA ILE A 225 -11.45 -20.91 16.75
C ILE A 225 -12.95 -20.67 16.95
N PHE A 226 -13.36 -19.49 17.42
CA PHE A 226 -14.77 -19.15 17.60
C PHE A 226 -15.51 -19.05 16.25
N ASP A 227 -14.90 -18.44 15.23
CA ASP A 227 -15.47 -18.37 13.88
C ASP A 227 -15.62 -19.77 13.27
N ALA A 228 -14.63 -20.66 13.44
CA ALA A 228 -14.72 -22.05 13.00
C ALA A 228 -15.79 -22.84 13.75
N LYS A 229 -15.93 -22.65 15.07
CA LYS A 229 -17.00 -23.25 15.88
C LYS A 229 -18.37 -22.79 15.40
N LEU A 230 -18.53 -21.48 15.13
CA LEU A 230 -19.75 -20.91 14.60
C LEU A 230 -20.09 -21.51 13.22
N GLY A 231 -19.10 -21.64 12.33
CA GLY A 231 -19.27 -22.28 11.03
C GLY A 231 -19.74 -23.74 11.11
N LYS A 232 -19.23 -24.52 12.09
CA LYS A 232 -19.68 -25.90 12.33
C LYS A 232 -21.13 -25.97 12.79
N ILE A 233 -21.55 -25.06 13.67
CA ILE A 233 -22.94 -24.99 14.14
C ILE A 233 -23.86 -24.69 12.94
N TYR A 234 -23.51 -23.72 12.09
CA TYR A 234 -24.29 -23.39 10.90
C TYR A 234 -24.33 -24.51 9.87
N LYS A 235 -23.27 -25.29 9.69
CA LYS A 235 -23.23 -26.42 8.75
C LYS A 235 -24.25 -27.52 9.10
N ASN A 236 -24.56 -27.68 10.38
CA ASN A 236 -25.48 -28.71 10.86
C ASN A 236 -26.95 -28.22 10.88
N LEU A 237 -27.21 -27.00 10.43
CA LEU A 237 -28.55 -26.43 10.30
C LEU A 237 -29.06 -26.61 8.87
N ASP A 238 -30.18 -27.32 8.74
CA ASP A 238 -30.90 -27.47 7.47
C ASP A 238 -32.12 -26.53 7.43
N PHE A 239 -32.70 -26.34 6.24
CA PHE A 239 -33.92 -25.55 6.05
C PHE A 239 -35.10 -26.02 6.94
N CYS A 240 -35.09 -27.29 7.37
CA CYS A 240 -36.09 -27.89 8.24
C CYS A 240 -35.78 -27.74 9.75
N SER A 241 -34.64 -27.17 10.14
CA SER A 241 -34.24 -26.94 11.54
C SER A 241 -34.94 -25.71 12.12
N THR A 242 -36.26 -25.74 12.23
CA THR A 242 -37.06 -24.53 12.53
C THR A 242 -37.16 -24.17 14.01
N ASN A 243 -36.95 -25.10 14.96
CA ASN A 243 -37.31 -24.91 16.37
C ASN A 243 -36.27 -25.37 17.42
N ASP A 244 -34.97 -25.22 17.19
CA ASP A 244 -33.96 -25.47 18.24
C ASP A 244 -33.58 -24.18 18.98
N ASP A 245 -34.38 -23.80 19.98
CA ASP A 245 -34.08 -22.67 20.87
C ASP A 245 -32.71 -22.81 21.56
N GLN A 246 -32.28 -24.05 21.84
CA GLN A 246 -30.98 -24.35 22.41
C GLN A 246 -29.81 -24.07 21.43
N GLN A 247 -30.00 -24.34 20.14
CA GLN A 247 -28.99 -24.00 19.13
C GLN A 247 -28.93 -22.49 18.89
N ARG A 248 -30.08 -21.79 18.90
CA ARG A 248 -30.13 -20.32 18.84
C ARG A 248 -29.43 -19.68 20.03
N ALA A 249 -29.61 -20.22 21.24
CA ALA A 249 -28.88 -19.77 22.43
C ALA A 249 -27.36 -19.96 22.26
N SER A 250 -26.93 -21.14 21.78
CA SER A 250 -25.53 -21.45 21.53
C SER A 250 -24.89 -20.52 20.48
N ILE A 251 -25.63 -20.15 19.43
CA ILE A 251 -25.19 -19.18 18.42
C ILE A 251 -25.03 -17.80 19.05
N ASN A 252 -26.01 -17.35 19.85
CA ASN A 252 -25.95 -16.05 20.52
C ASN A 252 -24.77 -15.95 21.49
N GLU A 253 -24.47 -17.03 22.22
CA GLU A 253 -23.28 -17.11 23.08
C GLU A 253 -21.98 -17.02 22.27
N ALA A 254 -21.87 -17.76 21.17
CA ALA A 254 -20.71 -17.70 20.28
C ALA A 254 -20.52 -16.29 19.68
N VAL A 255 -21.60 -15.66 19.21
CA VAL A 255 -21.57 -14.29 18.67
C VAL A 255 -21.18 -13.28 19.76
N LYS A 256 -21.64 -13.47 21.00
CA LYS A 256 -21.25 -12.61 22.13
C LYS A 256 -19.77 -12.77 22.47
N ALA A 257 -19.23 -14.00 22.44
CA ALA A 257 -17.81 -14.27 22.64
C ALA A 257 -16.95 -13.64 21.53
N ILE A 258 -17.35 -13.79 20.26
CA ILE A 258 -16.69 -13.16 19.10
C ILE A 258 -16.65 -11.64 19.27
N ARG A 259 -17.77 -11.01 19.68
CA ARG A 259 -17.82 -9.56 19.93
C ARG A 259 -16.92 -9.12 21.08
N ALA A 260 -16.86 -9.90 22.16
CA ALA A 260 -15.99 -9.59 23.30
C ALA A 260 -14.51 -9.60 22.91
N ILE A 261 -14.07 -10.65 22.21
CA ILE A 261 -12.68 -10.79 21.73
C ILE A 261 -12.37 -9.74 20.67
N THR A 262 -13.29 -9.48 19.75
CA THR A 262 -13.13 -8.41 18.75
C THR A 262 -12.89 -7.06 19.43
N ASN A 263 -13.67 -6.73 20.46
CA ASN A 263 -13.49 -5.49 21.20
C ASN A 263 -12.14 -5.44 21.94
N GLU A 264 -11.73 -6.54 22.58
CA GLU A 264 -10.44 -6.62 23.27
C GLU A 264 -9.26 -6.48 22.29
N MET A 265 -9.35 -7.14 21.13
CA MET A 265 -8.35 -7.06 20.08
C MET A 265 -8.26 -5.64 19.52
N ASP A 266 -9.39 -5.01 19.20
CA ASP A 266 -9.41 -3.65 18.65
C ASP A 266 -8.88 -2.63 19.69
N GLN A 267 -9.21 -2.78 20.97
CA GLN A 267 -8.70 -1.92 22.05
C GLN A 267 -7.18 -1.96 22.19
N ALA A 268 -6.52 -3.06 21.80
CA ALA A 268 -5.06 -3.17 21.83
C ALA A 268 -4.35 -2.22 20.86
N TYR A 269 -5.02 -1.83 19.76
CA TYR A 269 -4.50 -0.88 18.77
C TYR A 269 -4.86 0.58 19.10
N GLY A 270 -5.98 0.78 19.78
CA GLY A 270 -6.45 2.10 20.22
C GLY A 270 -7.97 2.22 20.15
N LEU A 271 -8.48 3.44 20.32
CA LEU A 271 -9.94 3.68 20.40
C LEU A 271 -10.70 3.27 19.13
N LEU A 272 -10.07 3.37 17.96
CA LEU A 272 -10.67 3.08 16.66
C LEU A 272 -10.25 1.71 16.08
N GLY A 273 -9.53 0.90 16.84
CA GLY A 273 -9.02 -0.40 16.36
C GLY A 273 -7.81 -0.27 15.43
N SER A 274 -7.50 -1.39 14.76
CA SER A 274 -6.42 -1.47 13.78
C SER A 274 -6.79 -0.74 12.48
N LEU A 275 -5.78 -0.17 11.82
CA LEU A 275 -5.90 0.41 10.49
C LEU A 275 -6.35 -0.63 9.45
N PHE A 276 -6.02 -1.91 9.65
CA PHE A 276 -6.23 -2.96 8.66
C PHE A 276 -7.47 -3.81 8.90
N ARG A 277 -7.94 -3.94 10.14
CA ARG A 277 -9.07 -4.82 10.48
C ARG A 277 -9.81 -4.39 11.74
N SER A 278 -11.04 -4.86 11.87
CA SER A 278 -11.79 -4.94 13.13
C SER A 278 -12.24 -6.39 13.28
N GLY A 279 -11.69 -7.10 14.27
CA GLY A 279 -11.86 -8.55 14.37
C GLY A 279 -11.40 -9.28 13.11
N SER A 280 -12.26 -10.14 12.58
CA SER A 280 -12.04 -10.90 11.34
C SER A 280 -12.30 -10.11 10.06
N ARG A 281 -12.80 -8.87 10.17
CA ARG A 281 -13.20 -8.05 9.01
C ARG A 281 -12.10 -7.07 8.62
N THR A 282 -11.64 -7.13 7.37
CA THR A 282 -10.69 -6.15 6.84
C THR A 282 -11.34 -4.79 6.62
N THR A 283 -10.60 -3.71 6.89
CA THR A 283 -11.04 -2.35 6.63
C THR A 283 -11.00 -2.02 5.14
N PHE A 284 -11.69 -0.95 4.75
CA PHE A 284 -11.60 -0.40 3.41
C PHE A 284 -10.15 -0.02 3.02
N PHE A 285 -9.37 0.47 3.99
CA PHE A 285 -7.95 0.76 3.78
C PHE A 285 -7.18 -0.50 3.40
N ALA A 286 -7.33 -1.60 4.16
CA ALA A 286 -6.69 -2.88 3.84
C ALA A 286 -7.04 -3.39 2.42
N THR A 287 -8.32 -3.33 2.04
CA THR A 287 -8.74 -3.70 0.68
C THR A 287 -8.08 -2.82 -0.39
N GLN A 288 -7.92 -1.52 -0.14
CA GLN A 288 -7.19 -0.63 -1.06
C GLN A 288 -5.70 -0.99 -1.16
N VAL A 289 -5.05 -1.26 -0.03
CA VAL A 289 -3.63 -1.67 -0.02
C VAL A 289 -3.45 -2.94 -0.85
N GLN A 290 -4.22 -3.99 -0.55
CA GLN A 290 -4.12 -5.28 -1.25
C GLN A 290 -4.39 -5.17 -2.76
N ARG A 291 -5.31 -4.29 -3.17
CA ARG A 291 -5.68 -4.15 -4.58
C ARG A 291 -4.74 -3.26 -5.37
N TYR A 292 -4.26 -2.16 -4.77
CA TYR A 292 -3.58 -1.10 -5.50
C TYR A 292 -2.10 -0.94 -5.19
N ALA A 293 -1.59 -1.37 -4.04
CA ALA A 293 -0.17 -1.34 -3.74
C ALA A 293 0.48 -2.65 -4.23
N ASP A 294 1.48 -2.57 -5.12
CA ASP A 294 2.25 -3.77 -5.50
C ASP A 294 3.18 -4.21 -4.38
N LEU A 295 3.75 -3.24 -3.66
CA LEU A 295 4.55 -3.41 -2.46
C LEU A 295 4.05 -2.44 -1.40
N TYR A 296 4.17 -2.81 -0.13
CA TYR A 296 3.96 -1.88 0.97
C TYR A 296 4.91 -2.20 2.13
N SER A 297 5.21 -1.19 2.93
CA SER A 297 6.16 -1.29 4.05
C SER A 297 5.99 -0.12 5.00
N SER A 298 6.51 -0.21 6.22
CA SER A 298 6.54 0.91 7.16
C SER A 298 7.41 2.07 6.68
N THR A 299 8.48 1.74 5.97
CA THR A 299 9.40 2.70 5.38
C THR A 299 9.86 2.25 3.99
N CYS A 300 10.16 3.22 3.12
CA CYS A 300 10.74 2.96 1.80
C CYS A 300 12.22 2.51 1.88
N TYR A 301 12.92 2.80 2.99
CA TYR A 301 14.30 2.38 3.18
C TYR A 301 14.49 0.86 3.19
N ASN A 302 13.41 0.11 3.45
CA ASN A 302 13.46 -1.35 3.44
C ASN A 302 13.81 -1.94 2.08
N LEU A 303 13.64 -1.18 0.98
CA LEU A 303 14.08 -1.57 -0.36
C LEU A 303 15.61 -1.79 -0.45
N ILE A 304 16.40 -1.09 0.37
CA ILE A 304 17.86 -1.19 0.39
C ILE A 304 18.33 -2.59 0.82
N HIS A 305 17.50 -3.31 1.57
CA HIS A 305 17.83 -4.66 2.05
C HIS A 305 17.66 -5.75 0.98
N TYR A 306 17.17 -5.40 -0.22
CA TYR A 306 16.96 -6.35 -1.31
C TYR A 306 17.99 -6.15 -2.43
N PRO A 307 18.46 -7.24 -3.07
CA PRO A 307 19.34 -7.12 -4.23
C PRO A 307 18.61 -6.48 -5.43
N LYS A 308 19.37 -5.87 -6.32
CA LYS A 308 18.84 -5.11 -7.48
C LYS A 308 17.98 -5.97 -8.43
N PHE A 309 18.27 -7.26 -8.52
CA PHE A 309 17.55 -8.23 -9.35
C PHE A 309 16.47 -9.00 -8.58
N TYR A 310 16.10 -8.54 -7.38
CA TYR A 310 15.10 -9.23 -6.56
C TYR A 310 13.74 -9.23 -7.25
N PHE A 311 13.16 -10.42 -7.38
CA PHE A 311 11.83 -10.60 -7.94
C PHE A 311 10.84 -10.82 -6.80
N PHE A 312 10.07 -9.78 -6.44
CA PHE A 312 9.02 -9.88 -5.44
C PHE A 312 7.90 -10.81 -5.94
N ARG A 313 7.64 -11.89 -5.20
CA ARG A 313 6.61 -12.89 -5.52
C ARG A 313 5.44 -12.79 -4.55
N ALA A 314 4.24 -12.81 -5.10
CA ALA A 314 3.01 -13.05 -4.34
C ALA A 314 2.46 -14.44 -4.74
N PRO A 315 1.80 -15.16 -3.82
CA PRO A 315 1.12 -16.40 -4.17
C PRO A 315 0.03 -16.13 -5.22
N MET A 316 -0.23 -17.13 -6.08
CA MET A 316 -1.33 -17.05 -7.04
C MET A 316 -2.66 -17.07 -6.29
N MET A 317 -3.55 -16.14 -6.62
CA MET A 317 -4.90 -16.11 -6.07
C MET A 317 -5.80 -16.99 -6.92
N PHE A 318 -6.37 -18.01 -6.29
CA PHE A 318 -7.34 -18.91 -6.91
C PHE A 318 -8.76 -18.43 -6.62
N LEU A 319 -9.65 -18.58 -7.61
CA LEU A 319 -11.08 -18.46 -7.40
C LEU A 319 -11.58 -19.64 -6.55
N PRO A 320 -12.70 -19.50 -5.81
CA PRO A 320 -13.16 -20.54 -4.92
C PRO A 320 -13.34 -21.92 -5.58
N HIS A 321 -13.76 -21.96 -6.85
CA HIS A 321 -13.93 -23.21 -7.60
C HIS A 321 -12.63 -23.86 -8.08
N GLU A 322 -11.52 -23.11 -8.12
CA GLU A 322 -10.21 -23.65 -8.47
C GLU A 322 -9.57 -24.34 -7.25
N SER A 323 -9.87 -23.84 -6.05
CA SER A 323 -9.37 -24.40 -4.78
C SER A 323 -10.11 -25.64 -4.30
N THR A 324 -11.35 -25.88 -4.74
CA THR A 324 -12.19 -27.02 -4.30
C THR A 324 -12.02 -28.27 -5.15
N VAL A 325 -11.31 -28.17 -6.29
CA VAL A 325 -11.07 -29.32 -7.16
C VAL A 325 -9.87 -30.08 -6.62
N ASP A 326 -10.12 -31.22 -5.97
CA ASP A 326 -9.07 -32.17 -5.63
C ASP A 326 -8.44 -32.72 -6.92
N HIS A 327 -7.29 -32.16 -7.31
CA HIS A 327 -6.51 -32.65 -8.43
C HIS A 327 -6.02 -34.10 -8.22
N LEU A 328 -5.98 -34.56 -6.97
CA LEU A 328 -5.69 -35.96 -6.62
C LEU A 328 -6.80 -36.92 -7.05
N ALA A 329 -8.06 -36.50 -7.03
CA ALA A 329 -9.19 -37.36 -7.40
C ALA A 329 -9.23 -37.68 -8.91
N LYS A 330 -8.71 -36.77 -9.75
CA LYS A 330 -8.60 -36.98 -11.21
C LYS A 330 -7.52 -37.99 -11.60
N ILE A 331 -6.43 -38.09 -10.82
CA ILE A 331 -5.36 -39.06 -11.09
C ILE A 331 -5.88 -40.49 -10.87
N ILE A 332 -6.68 -40.70 -9.81
CA ILE A 332 -7.26 -42.03 -9.49
C ILE A 332 -8.27 -42.48 -10.55
N THR A 333 -9.03 -41.55 -11.14
CA THR A 333 -9.99 -41.88 -12.20
C THR A 333 -9.33 -42.15 -13.56
N GLN A 334 -8.19 -41.51 -13.87
CA GLN A 334 -7.42 -41.82 -15.08
C GLN A 334 -6.61 -43.12 -14.97
N THR A 335 -6.13 -43.49 -13.78
CA THR A 335 -5.42 -44.76 -13.58
C THR A 335 -6.32 -45.99 -13.62
N ASN A 336 -7.64 -45.84 -13.47
CA ASN A 336 -8.60 -46.95 -13.51
C ASN A 336 -9.18 -47.25 -14.91
N VAL A 337 -8.72 -46.57 -15.96
CA VAL A 337 -9.15 -46.80 -17.35
C VAL A 337 -8.03 -47.33 -18.26
N VAL A 338 -6.79 -47.43 -17.79
CA VAL A 338 -5.71 -48.09 -18.56
C VAL A 338 -5.14 -49.24 -17.75
N GLY A 339 -5.71 -50.42 -17.98
CA GLY A 339 -5.07 -51.67 -17.65
C GLY A 339 -3.71 -51.79 -18.34
N SER A 340 -2.72 -52.22 -17.56
CA SER A 340 -1.46 -52.83 -17.99
C SER A 340 -0.44 -51.91 -18.68
N ARG A 341 0.46 -51.34 -17.86
CA ARG A 341 1.91 -51.62 -17.87
C ARG A 341 2.62 -50.73 -16.84
N ARG A 342 3.20 -51.34 -15.79
CA ARG A 342 4.21 -50.74 -14.90
C ARG A 342 5.57 -50.67 -15.66
N PRO A 343 6.49 -49.73 -15.35
CA PRO A 343 7.32 -49.89 -14.17
C PRO A 343 7.48 -48.64 -13.27
N SER A 344 7.76 -48.98 -12.02
CA SER A 344 8.19 -48.23 -10.85
C SER A 344 9.27 -47.16 -11.07
N LEU A 345 9.16 -46.05 -10.33
CA LEU A 345 10.32 -45.36 -9.75
C LEU A 345 9.95 -44.89 -8.33
N CYS A 346 10.72 -45.42 -7.38
CA CYS A 346 10.67 -45.13 -5.95
C CYS A 346 11.16 -43.70 -5.67
N LEU A 347 10.48 -43.01 -4.76
CA LEU A 347 11.05 -41.87 -4.04
C LEU A 347 11.84 -42.45 -2.86
N GLU A 348 13.17 -42.31 -2.89
CA GLU A 348 14.00 -42.48 -1.70
C GLU A 348 14.41 -41.10 -1.17
N ASN A 349 14.25 -40.99 0.15
CA ASN A 349 14.61 -39.87 1.01
C ASN A 349 16.12 -39.62 0.97
N ILE A 350 16.54 -38.36 1.05
CA ILE A 350 17.91 -38.01 1.40
C ILE A 350 17.85 -37.12 2.65
N GLU A 351 18.13 -37.73 3.79
CA GLU A 351 18.63 -37.05 4.99
C GLU A 351 20.12 -37.37 5.17
N ASP A 352 20.83 -36.32 5.61
CA ASP A 352 22.22 -36.14 6.01
C ASP A 352 23.02 -37.34 6.57
N ASN A 353 24.30 -37.48 6.18
CA ASN A 353 25.44 -36.99 6.98
C ASN A 353 26.83 -37.49 6.50
N ALA A 354 27.78 -36.53 6.53
CA ALA A 354 29.19 -36.59 6.95
C ALA A 354 30.09 -37.82 6.67
N GLY A 355 31.28 -37.55 6.10
CA GLY A 355 32.51 -38.29 6.45
C GLY A 355 33.54 -38.53 5.33
N HIS A 356 34.59 -37.69 5.34
CA HIS A 356 36.00 -37.95 4.97
C HIS A 356 36.46 -38.35 3.54
N GLU A 357 37.28 -37.43 3.00
CA GLU A 357 38.63 -37.61 2.43
C GLU A 357 38.89 -38.16 1.01
N GLU A 358 39.43 -37.23 0.20
CA GLU A 358 40.65 -37.30 -0.62
C GLU A 358 40.64 -37.79 -2.09
N LYS A 359 41.23 -36.88 -2.91
CA LYS A 359 41.98 -37.02 -4.19
C LYS A 359 41.29 -36.71 -5.53
N ASN A 360 41.76 -35.60 -6.13
CA ASN A 360 41.62 -35.11 -7.52
C ASN A 360 42.29 -36.05 -8.58
N PRO A 361 42.24 -35.75 -9.91
CA PRO A 361 41.17 -35.96 -10.91
C PRO A 361 41.72 -36.84 -12.09
N PRO A 362 41.08 -37.00 -13.29
CA PRO A 362 41.17 -35.98 -14.35
C PRO A 362 40.04 -35.94 -15.42
N SER A 363 40.10 -34.83 -16.19
CA SER A 363 39.84 -34.68 -17.64
C SER A 363 38.46 -34.84 -18.29
N LYS A 364 37.99 -33.68 -18.79
CA LYS A 364 37.50 -33.39 -20.18
C LYS A 364 36.57 -34.41 -20.84
N ASN A 365 35.34 -33.97 -21.14
CA ASN A 365 34.82 -33.99 -22.50
C ASN A 365 33.77 -32.88 -22.73
N LYS A 366 34.04 -32.05 -23.73
CA LYS A 366 33.09 -31.20 -24.47
C LYS A 366 32.22 -32.10 -25.35
N ILE A 367 30.96 -31.71 -25.58
CA ILE A 367 30.18 -31.75 -26.84
C ILE A 367 28.92 -30.90 -26.53
N GLU A 368 28.85 -29.63 -26.96
CA GLU A 368 28.21 -29.12 -28.18
C GLU A 368 26.71 -29.51 -28.34
N TYR A 369 25.83 -28.52 -28.11
CA TYR A 369 24.43 -28.56 -28.52
C TYR A 369 24.30 -27.79 -29.84
N SER A 370 23.87 -28.50 -30.89
CA SER A 370 23.47 -27.92 -32.17
C SER A 370 21.99 -27.50 -32.14
N GLU A 371 21.75 -26.27 -32.58
CA GLU A 371 20.44 -25.70 -32.88
C GLU A 371 19.72 -26.51 -33.95
N VAL A 372 18.41 -26.72 -33.77
CA VAL A 372 17.50 -27.11 -34.85
C VAL A 372 16.42 -26.04 -34.92
N GLU A 373 16.52 -25.24 -35.98
CA GLU A 373 15.46 -24.38 -36.47
C GLU A 373 14.29 -25.24 -36.98
N GLU A 374 13.06 -24.92 -36.58
CA GLU A 374 11.88 -25.28 -37.37
C GLU A 374 11.00 -24.03 -37.54
N ASN A 375 10.93 -23.59 -38.80
CA ASN A 375 10.08 -22.52 -39.28
C ASN A 375 8.62 -22.98 -39.37
N GLY A 376 7.73 -22.19 -38.75
CA GLY A 376 6.52 -21.65 -39.37
C GLY A 376 5.32 -22.58 -39.60
N SER A 377 4.22 -22.29 -38.92
CA SER A 377 2.97 -22.00 -39.63
C SER A 377 2.05 -21.09 -38.82
N LYS A 378 1.40 -20.19 -39.55
CA LYS A 378 0.36 -19.24 -39.12
C LYS A 378 -0.94 -19.99 -38.83
N ASP A 379 -1.70 -19.48 -37.86
CA ASP A 379 -3.18 -19.44 -37.75
C ASP A 379 -3.45 -18.59 -36.48
N GLN A 380 -3.94 -17.34 -36.50
CA GLN A 380 -5.19 -16.73 -36.98
C GLN A 380 -6.48 -17.34 -36.40
N PHE A 381 -7.27 -16.45 -35.74
CA PHE A 381 -8.62 -16.60 -35.16
C PHE A 381 -8.72 -17.17 -33.72
N PHE A 382 -9.56 -16.69 -32.78
CA PHE A 382 -10.79 -15.86 -32.79
C PHE A 382 -10.89 -14.93 -31.55
N GLU A 383 -11.71 -13.89 -31.73
CA GLU A 383 -12.32 -12.84 -30.87
C GLU A 383 -12.12 -12.78 -29.35
#